data_AF-A0A2M8B861-F1
#
_entry.id   AF-A0A2M8B861-F1
#
_cell.length_a   1.000
_cell.length_b   1.000
_cell.length_c   1.000
_cell.angle_alpha   90.00
_cell.angle_beta   90.00
_cell.angle_gamma   90.00
#
_symmetry.space_group_name_H-M   'P 1'
#
loop_
_entity.id
_entity.type
_entity.pdbx_description
1 polymer ?
#
loop_
_entity_poly.entity_id
_entity_poly.type
_entity_poly.pdbx_seq_one_letter_code
_entity_poly.pdbx_strand_id
1 'polypeptide(L)'
;MSAETARPSYLVPSAYGVAHLAVDAATVYTVFATVAVHRIEPMAAFALIMGYDLLAFASQVVWGALADKLRAPRGAAIVGVVLAGLGVAALGQSSSAAMVLAGVGNALFHIGAGALSLYTRPGRAAPAGLFVGPGAIGLFLGIWAG
;
A
#
# COMPACT_ATOMS: atom_id res chain seq x y z
N MET A 1 -32.94 28.64 -8.60
CA MET A 1 -32.55 27.76 -7.47
C MET A 1 -31.14 27.30 -7.75
N SER A 2 -30.15 27.83 -7.03
CA SER A 2 -28.74 27.67 -7.34
C SER A 2 -28.31 26.22 -7.20
N ALA A 3 -27.60 25.70 -8.21
CA ALA A 3 -26.78 24.52 -8.05
C ALA A 3 -25.80 24.78 -6.90
N GLU A 4 -26.11 24.20 -5.75
CA GLU A 4 -25.24 24.18 -4.59
C GLU A 4 -23.89 23.64 -5.06
N THR A 5 -22.89 24.49 -4.96
CA THR A 5 -21.52 24.23 -5.32
C THR A 5 -21.03 23.08 -4.44
N ALA A 6 -21.15 21.84 -4.94
CA ALA A 6 -20.57 20.67 -4.32
C ALA A 6 -19.05 20.88 -4.26
N ARG A 7 -18.57 21.43 -3.14
CA ARG A 7 -17.14 21.58 -2.87
C ARG A 7 -16.54 20.18 -3.02
N PRO A 8 -15.57 19.94 -3.91
CA PRO A 8 -15.08 18.59 -4.15
C PRO A 8 -14.56 17.98 -2.83
N SER A 9 -15.28 17.07 -2.19
CA SER A 9 -15.00 16.74 -0.78
C SER A 9 -13.64 16.04 -0.61
N TYR A 10 -12.95 16.30 0.49
CA TYR A 10 -11.73 15.58 0.87
C TYR A 10 -12.02 14.18 1.46
N LEU A 11 -13.28 13.75 1.48
CA LEU A 11 -13.69 12.47 2.04
C LEU A 11 -13.04 11.29 1.33
N VAL A 12 -12.99 11.31 -0.01
CA VAL A 12 -12.41 10.23 -0.81
C VAL A 12 -10.91 10.05 -0.54
N PRO A 13 -10.04 11.08 -0.65
CA PRO A 13 -8.63 10.91 -0.34
C PRO A 13 -8.39 10.56 1.14
N SER A 14 -9.20 11.07 2.07
CA SER A 14 -9.12 10.65 3.48
C SER A 14 -9.50 9.18 3.68
N ALA A 15 -10.53 8.67 2.99
CA ALA A 15 -10.91 7.27 3.06
C ALA A 15 -9.81 6.36 2.48
N TYR A 16 -9.21 6.76 1.35
CA TYR A 16 -8.02 6.07 0.83
C TYR A 16 -6.83 6.16 1.76
N GLY A 17 -6.65 7.26 2.51
CA GLY A 17 -5.64 7.38 3.55
C GLY A 17 -5.85 6.37 4.68
N VAL A 18 -7.08 6.21 5.18
CA VAL A 18 -7.38 5.19 6.20
C VAL A 18 -7.13 3.77 5.66
N ALA A 19 -7.50 3.51 4.40
CA ALA A 19 -7.17 2.24 3.75
C ALA A 19 -5.65 2.05 3.57
N HIS A 20 -4.91 3.12 3.28
CA HIS A 20 -3.46 3.10 3.16
C HIS A 20 -2.78 2.77 4.48
N LEU A 21 -3.24 3.36 5.59
CA LEU A 21 -2.82 2.97 6.93
C LEU A 21 -3.00 1.46 7.14
N ALA A 22 -4.16 0.91 6.81
CA ALA A 22 -4.45 -0.51 6.99
C ALA A 22 -3.56 -1.40 6.10
N VAL A 23 -3.33 -1.01 4.84
CA VAL A 23 -2.46 -1.73 3.92
C VAL A 23 -1.02 -1.71 4.41
N ASP A 24 -0.47 -0.54 4.75
CA ASP A 24 0.88 -0.42 5.28
C ASP A 24 1.05 -1.21 6.57
N ALA A 25 0.09 -1.12 7.50
CA ALA A 25 0.12 -1.92 8.72
C ALA A 25 0.17 -3.42 8.41
N ALA A 26 -0.69 -3.90 7.50
CA ALA A 26 -0.75 -5.32 7.16
C ALA A 26 0.52 -5.82 6.44
N THR A 27 1.01 -5.08 5.45
CA THR A 27 2.17 -5.51 4.65
C THR A 27 3.46 -5.43 5.45
N VAL A 28 3.61 -4.42 6.30
CA VAL A 28 4.79 -4.26 7.16
C VAL A 28 4.75 -5.26 8.31
N TYR A 29 3.59 -5.45 8.96
CA TYR A 29 3.39 -6.55 9.90
C TYR A 29 3.80 -7.88 9.27
N THR A 30 3.37 -8.15 8.03
CA THR A 30 3.71 -9.39 7.33
C THR A 30 5.22 -9.58 7.21
N VAL A 31 5.96 -8.54 6.85
CA VAL A 31 7.42 -8.59 6.68
C VAL A 31 8.13 -8.87 8.01
N PHE A 32 7.78 -8.14 9.07
CA PHE A 32 8.43 -8.30 10.38
C PHE A 32 8.03 -9.61 11.07
N ALA A 33 6.74 -9.96 11.04
CA ALA A 33 6.26 -11.24 11.57
C ALA A 33 6.86 -12.43 10.82
N THR A 34 7.13 -12.30 9.51
CA THR A 34 7.82 -13.35 8.74
C THR A 34 9.20 -13.66 9.31
N VAL A 35 9.96 -12.64 9.73
CA VAL A 35 11.28 -12.83 10.34
C VAL A 35 11.17 -13.64 11.62
N ALA A 36 10.19 -13.33 12.47
CA ALA A 36 9.95 -14.03 13.73
C ALA A 36 9.44 -15.47 13.50
N VAL A 37 8.41 -15.65 12.67
CA VAL A 37 7.75 -16.94 12.40
C VAL A 37 8.72 -17.95 11.79
N HIS A 38 9.54 -17.51 10.83
CA HIS A 38 10.50 -18.39 10.14
C HIS A 38 11.90 -18.40 10.76
N ARG A 39 12.10 -17.69 11.89
CA ARG A 39 13.38 -17.58 12.61
C ARG A 39 14.53 -17.19 11.67
N ILE A 40 14.31 -16.16 10.87
CA ILE A 40 15.25 -15.73 9.83
C ILE A 40 16.44 -15.02 10.48
N GLU A 41 17.65 -15.47 10.16
CA GLU A 41 18.90 -14.85 10.62
C GLU A 41 19.04 -13.38 10.18
N PRO A 42 19.73 -12.51 10.94
CA PRO A 42 19.71 -11.06 10.73
C PRO A 42 20.06 -10.59 9.32
N MET A 43 21.06 -11.20 8.68
CA MET A 43 21.47 -10.81 7.31
C MET A 43 20.39 -11.17 6.28
N ALA A 44 19.73 -12.32 6.44
CA ALA A 44 18.63 -12.73 5.57
C ALA A 44 17.37 -11.91 5.84
N ALA A 45 17.12 -11.52 7.09
CA ALA A 45 16.04 -10.60 7.46
C ALA A 45 16.24 -9.22 6.81
N PHE A 46 17.46 -8.69 6.85
CA PHE A 46 17.82 -7.46 6.14
C PHE A 46 17.54 -7.58 4.63
N ALA A 47 17.97 -8.67 3.99
CA ALA A 47 17.71 -8.90 2.57
C ALA A 47 16.21 -9.01 2.25
N LEU A 48 15.41 -9.62 3.13
CA LEU A 48 13.96 -9.73 2.99
C LEU A 48 13.28 -8.37 3.11
N ILE A 49 13.67 -7.54 4.08
CA ILE A 49 13.15 -6.17 4.23
C ILE A 49 13.52 -5.31 3.01
N MET A 50 14.76 -5.38 2.54
CA MET A 50 15.18 -4.68 1.31
C MET A 50 14.43 -5.20 0.07
N GLY A 51 14.19 -6.50 0.00
CA GLY A 51 13.38 -7.11 -1.06
C GLY A 51 11.95 -6.59 -1.05
N TYR A 52 11.35 -6.48 0.14
CA TYR A 52 10.05 -5.83 0.30
C TYR A 52 10.09 -4.37 -0.15
N ASP A 53 11.07 -3.57 0.27
CA ASP A 53 11.13 -2.15 -0.10
C ASP A 53 11.26 -1.95 -1.62
N LEU A 54 12.05 -2.80 -2.29
CA LEU A 54 12.15 -2.79 -3.76
C LEU A 54 10.81 -3.13 -4.42
N LEU A 55 10.10 -4.14 -3.90
CA LEU A 55 8.79 -4.52 -4.41
C LEU A 55 7.71 -3.48 -4.09
N ALA A 56 7.71 -2.88 -2.91
CA ALA A 56 6.67 -1.97 -2.45
C ALA A 56 6.84 -0.55 -2.99
N PHE A 57 8.08 -0.04 -3.07
CA PHE A 57 8.36 1.36 -3.42
C PHE A 57 9.00 1.50 -4.80
N ALA A 58 10.09 0.77 -5.08
CA ALA A 58 10.80 0.95 -6.35
C ALA A 58 9.97 0.48 -7.56
N SER A 59 9.19 -0.58 -7.39
CA SER A 59 8.35 -1.13 -8.47
C SER A 59 7.13 -0.26 -8.83
N GLN A 60 6.79 0.75 -8.01
CA GLN A 60 5.65 1.64 -8.25
C GLN A 60 5.74 2.38 -9.58
N VAL A 61 6.95 2.69 -10.07
CA VAL A 61 7.15 3.32 -11.39
C VAL A 61 6.64 2.40 -12.50
N VAL A 62 6.95 1.11 -12.42
CA VAL A 62 6.55 0.10 -13.41
C VAL A 62 5.05 -0.15 -13.33
N TRP A 63 4.53 -0.39 -12.13
CA TRP A 63 3.10 -0.66 -11.94
C TRP A 63 2.23 0.54 -12.22
N GLY A 64 2.69 1.75 -11.88
CA GLY A 64 2.03 3.01 -12.21
C GLY A 64 1.90 3.18 -13.72
N ALA A 65 3.00 3.05 -14.45
CA ALA A 65 2.99 3.14 -15.92
C ALA A 65 2.07 2.09 -16.56
N LEU A 66 2.05 0.86 -16.02
CA LEU A 66 1.14 -0.19 -16.50
C LEU A 66 -0.32 0.14 -16.19
N ALA A 67 -0.63 0.58 -14.98
CA ALA A 67 -2.00 0.94 -14.57
C ALA A 67 -2.55 2.10 -15.40
N ASP A 68 -1.71 3.10 -15.72
CA ASP A 68 -2.07 4.21 -16.60
C ASP A 68 -2.33 3.74 -18.04
N LYS A 69 -1.45 2.88 -18.58
CA LYS A 69 -1.63 2.29 -19.91
C LYS A 69 -2.94 1.49 -20.00
N LEU A 70 -3.27 0.75 -18.96
CA LEU A 70 -4.51 -0.03 -18.86
C LEU A 70 -5.72 0.80 -18.43
N ARG A 71 -5.52 2.06 -18.03
CA ARG A 71 -6.54 2.95 -17.45
C ARG A 71 -7.30 2.30 -16.29
N ALA A 72 -6.59 1.55 -15.46
CA ALA A 72 -7.17 0.66 -14.45
C ALA A 72 -6.72 0.97 -13.00
N PRO A 73 -6.69 2.24 -12.53
CA PRO A 73 -6.22 2.57 -11.19
C PRO A 73 -7.09 1.94 -10.08
N ARG A 74 -8.40 1.82 -10.31
CA ARG A 74 -9.31 1.12 -9.38
C ARG A 74 -9.02 -0.37 -9.30
N GLY A 75 -8.71 -0.99 -10.44
CA GLY A 75 -8.32 -2.41 -10.49
C GLY A 75 -7.03 -2.64 -9.71
N ALA A 76 -6.02 -1.80 -9.92
CA ALA A 76 -4.77 -1.85 -9.17
C ALA A 76 -5.00 -1.69 -7.65
N ALA A 77 -5.84 -0.74 -7.23
CA ALA A 77 -6.17 -0.54 -5.82
C ALA A 77 -6.79 -1.80 -5.18
N ILE A 78 -7.79 -2.40 -5.85
CA ILE A 78 -8.49 -3.59 -5.34
C ILE A 78 -7.54 -4.79 -5.27
N VAL A 79 -6.79 -5.06 -6.35
CA VAL A 79 -5.81 -6.15 -6.39
C VAL A 79 -4.76 -5.94 -5.31
N GLY A 80 -4.31 -4.71 -5.09
CA GLY A 80 -3.37 -4.37 -4.02
C GLY A 80 -3.85 -4.79 -2.63
N VAL A 81 -5.08 -4.43 -2.26
CA VAL A 81 -5.68 -4.84 -0.98
C VAL A 81 -5.77 -6.37 -0.86
N VAL A 82 -6.22 -7.04 -1.92
CA VAL A 82 -6.35 -8.50 -1.93
C VAL A 82 -4.99 -9.16 -1.72
N LEU A 83 -3.95 -8.71 -2.44
CA LEU A 83 -2.60 -9.26 -2.30
C LEU A 83 -1.99 -8.98 -0.92
N ALA A 84 -2.24 -7.79 -0.34
CA ALA A 84 -1.81 -7.48 1.03
C ALA A 84 -2.43 -8.46 2.03
N GLY A 85 -3.73 -8.74 1.93
CA GLY A 85 -4.42 -9.73 2.77
C GLY A 85 -3.91 -11.16 2.55
N LEU A 86 -3.63 -11.55 1.30
CA LEU A 86 -3.03 -12.84 0.97
C LEU A 86 -1.59 -12.96 1.52
N GLY A 87 -0.83 -11.86 1.59
CA GLY A 87 0.48 -11.82 2.22
C GLY A 87 0.42 -12.21 3.70
N VAL A 88 -0.53 -11.63 4.43
CA VAL A 88 -0.80 -12.00 5.84
C VAL A 88 -1.18 -13.48 5.93
N ALA A 89 -2.07 -13.95 5.05
CA ALA A 89 -2.51 -15.34 5.05
C ALA A 89 -1.39 -16.34 4.73
N ALA A 90 -0.33 -15.91 4.03
CA ALA A 90 0.83 -16.71 3.64
C ALA A 90 1.95 -16.78 4.70
N LEU A 91 1.80 -16.05 5.82
CA LEU A 91 2.81 -15.93 6.88
C LEU A 91 3.36 -17.27 7.37
N GLY A 92 2.50 -18.26 7.57
CA GLY A 92 2.91 -19.57 8.12
C GLY A 92 3.42 -20.56 7.07
N GLN A 93 3.37 -20.21 5.78
CA GLN A 93 3.56 -21.16 4.68
C GLN A 93 4.88 -20.91 3.95
N SER A 94 5.18 -19.65 3.63
CA SER A 94 6.41 -19.30 2.92
C SER A 94 6.75 -17.83 3.14
N SER A 95 7.96 -17.59 3.65
CA SER A 95 8.51 -16.24 3.82
C SER A 95 8.59 -15.47 2.50
N SER A 96 8.99 -16.14 1.42
CA SER A 96 9.08 -15.54 0.09
C SER A 96 7.71 -15.16 -0.47
N ALA A 97 6.71 -16.05 -0.33
CA ALA A 97 5.36 -15.77 -0.80
C ALA A 97 4.73 -14.61 -0.02
N ALA A 98 4.85 -14.62 1.31
CA ALA A 98 4.36 -13.55 2.18
C ALA A 98 4.97 -12.20 1.80
N MET A 99 6.29 -12.14 1.62
CA MET A 99 7.01 -10.94 1.20
C MET A 99 6.58 -10.44 -0.19
N VAL A 100 6.50 -11.32 -1.19
CA VAL A 100 6.15 -10.92 -2.56
C VAL A 100 4.71 -10.40 -2.63
N LEU A 101 3.77 -11.10 -2.00
CA LEU A 101 2.37 -10.69 -1.94
C LEU A 101 2.20 -9.36 -1.20
N ALA A 102 2.88 -9.19 -0.06
CA ALA A 102 2.87 -7.95 0.70
C ALA A 102 3.46 -6.78 -0.09
N GLY A 103 4.63 -6.95 -0.71
CA GLY A 103 5.31 -5.90 -1.46
C GLY A 103 4.55 -5.46 -2.72
N VAL A 104 4.12 -6.43 -3.54
CA VAL A 104 3.33 -6.13 -4.76
C VAL A 104 1.95 -5.59 -4.40
N GLY A 105 1.34 -6.12 -3.33
CA GLY A 105 0.07 -5.63 -2.81
C GLY A 105 0.13 -4.16 -2.40
N ASN A 106 1.17 -3.80 -1.62
CA ASN A 106 1.41 -2.42 -1.23
C ASN A 106 1.59 -1.52 -2.46
N ALA A 107 2.47 -1.89 -3.40
CA ALA A 107 2.75 -1.08 -4.59
C ALA A 107 1.51 -0.82 -5.44
N LEU A 108 0.72 -1.87 -5.73
CA LEU A 108 -0.50 -1.75 -6.54
C LEU A 108 -1.59 -0.95 -5.84
N PHE A 109 -1.74 -1.12 -4.52
CA PHE A 109 -2.64 -0.30 -3.75
C PHE A 109 -2.22 1.17 -3.81
N HIS A 110 -0.94 1.43 -3.57
CA HIS A 110 -0.40 2.78 -3.48
C HIS A 110 -0.59 3.57 -4.78
N ILE A 111 -0.23 2.98 -5.92
CA ILE A 111 -0.38 3.63 -7.23
C ILE A 111 -1.85 3.79 -7.62
N GLY A 112 -2.70 2.79 -7.33
CA GLY A 112 -4.11 2.83 -7.69
C GLY A 112 -4.90 3.85 -6.86
N ALA A 113 -4.82 3.74 -5.53
CA ALA A 113 -5.49 4.64 -4.59
C ALA A 113 -4.89 6.05 -4.62
N GLY A 114 -3.59 6.18 -4.83
CA GLY A 114 -2.91 7.46 -5.00
C GLY A 114 -3.41 8.22 -6.23
N ALA A 115 -3.48 7.55 -7.39
CA ALA A 115 -4.03 8.15 -8.61
C ALA A 115 -5.49 8.59 -8.42
N LEU A 116 -6.33 7.71 -7.86
CA LEU A 116 -7.75 8.03 -7.58
C LEU A 116 -7.91 9.20 -6.60
N SER A 117 -7.02 9.31 -5.61
CA SER A 117 -6.99 10.43 -4.67
C SER A 117 -6.64 11.74 -5.39
N LEU A 118 -5.64 11.74 -6.27
CA LEU A 118 -5.21 12.91 -7.03
C LEU A 118 -6.28 13.38 -8.03
N TYR A 119 -7.05 12.47 -8.62
CA TYR A 119 -8.14 12.81 -9.53
C TYR A 119 -9.28 13.59 -8.86
N THR A 120 -9.42 13.50 -7.53
CA THR A 120 -10.49 14.21 -6.82
C THR A 120 -10.33 15.73 -6.85
N ARG A 121 -9.08 16.22 -6.85
CA ARG A 121 -8.75 17.65 -6.94
C ARG A 121 -7.42 17.88 -7.68
N PRO A 122 -7.46 17.95 -9.02
CA PRO A 122 -6.29 18.24 -9.84
C PRO A 122 -5.60 19.56 -9.42
N GLY A 123 -4.26 19.56 -9.44
CA GLY A 123 -3.46 20.74 -9.10
C GLY A 123 -3.39 21.09 -7.61
N ARG A 124 -3.90 20.23 -6.72
CA ARG A 124 -3.81 20.43 -5.26
C ARG A 124 -2.91 19.37 -4.62
N ALA A 125 -2.09 19.77 -3.66
CA ALA A 125 -1.25 18.86 -2.88
C ALA A 125 -2.01 18.12 -1.76
N ALA A 126 -3.12 18.69 -1.27
CA ALA A 126 -3.86 18.14 -0.13
C ALA A 126 -4.35 16.69 -0.30
N PRO A 127 -4.89 16.25 -1.46
CA PRO A 127 -5.27 14.84 -1.65
C PRO A 127 -4.10 13.87 -1.50
N ALA A 128 -2.90 14.25 -1.96
CA ALA A 128 -1.70 13.44 -1.79
C ALA A 128 -1.33 13.32 -0.30
N GLY A 129 -1.35 14.43 0.43
CA GLY A 129 -1.04 14.42 1.88
C GLY A 129 -2.04 13.61 2.69
N LEU A 130 -3.34 13.73 2.40
CA LEU A 130 -4.39 12.97 3.08
C LEU A 130 -4.33 11.47 2.79
N PHE A 131 -3.85 11.10 1.60
CA PHE A 131 -3.65 9.71 1.21
C PHE A 131 -2.37 9.12 1.84
N VAL A 132 -1.23 9.80 1.69
CA VAL A 132 0.08 9.25 2.11
C VAL A 132 0.30 9.33 3.62
N GLY A 133 -0.10 10.44 4.26
CA GLY A 133 0.20 10.71 5.67
C GLY A 133 -0.20 9.60 6.65
N PRO A 134 -1.43 9.06 6.58
CA PRO A 134 -1.84 7.96 7.44
C PRO A 134 -1.04 6.66 7.26
N GLY A 135 -0.42 6.44 6.09
CA GLY A 135 0.44 5.28 5.83
C GLY A 135 1.61 5.19 6.82
N ALA A 136 2.18 6.32 7.23
CA ALA A 136 3.24 6.35 8.25
C ALA A 136 2.80 5.77 9.61
N ILE A 137 1.53 5.98 9.99
CA ILE A 137 0.95 5.35 11.19
C ILE A 137 0.85 3.84 10.97
N GLY A 138 0.43 3.42 9.77
CA GLY A 138 0.38 2.01 9.39
C GLY A 138 1.74 1.32 9.49
N LEU A 139 2.77 1.93 8.90
CA LEU A 139 4.16 1.47 8.97
C LEU A 139 4.61 1.27 10.43
N PHE A 140 4.39 2.28 11.29
CA PHE A 140 4.72 2.18 12.71
C PHE A 140 4.00 1.02 13.41
N LEU A 141 2.68 0.89 13.21
CA LEU A 141 1.88 -0.17 13.83
C LEU A 141 2.31 -1.56 13.32
N GLY A 142 2.62 -1.68 12.03
CA GLY A 142 3.11 -2.92 11.43
C GLY A 142 4.45 -3.36 12.00
N ILE A 143 5.41 -2.44 12.16
CA ILE A 143 6.70 -2.71 12.81
C ILE A 143 6.51 -3.10 14.27
N TRP A 144 5.63 -2.39 14.98
CA TRP A 144 5.42 -2.62 16.41
C TRP A 144 4.75 -3.96 16.72
N ALA A 145 3.84 -4.43 15.83
CA ALA A 145 3.07 -5.64 16.03
C ALA A 145 3.71 -6.92 15.44
N GLY A 146 4.63 -6.79 14.48
CA GLY A 146 5.28 -7.90 13.79
C GLY A 146 6.56 -8.36 14.46
#